data_AF-A0AAE0CJ24-F1
#
_entry.id   AF-A0AAE0CJ24-F1
#
_cell.length_a   1.000
_cell.length_b   1.000
_cell.length_c   1.000
_cell.angle_alpha   90.00
_cell.angle_beta   90.00
_cell.angle_gamma   90.00
#
_symmetry.space_group_name_H-M   'P 1'
#
loop_
_entity.id
_entity.type
_entity.pdbx_description
1 polymer ?
#
loop_
_entity_poly.entity_id
_entity_poly.type
_entity_poly.pdbx_seq_one_letter_code
_entity_poly.pdbx_strand_id
1 'polypeptide(L)'
;MEAKKAMPPNKLAEHWTIDPKRAKRILANQQSAARSKERKARYIVELERKVQTLQTEATTLSAQLNLFQRDTTGLSTENTELKFQLQAMEQQAQFCDAVNESLKKEVERLKMATGELISPDESFNLGMHQVLGQQPATQPMMHMVDYHLHNNQTNYHPV
;
A
#
# COMPACT_ATOMS: atom_id res chain seq x y z
N MET A 1 4.10 -11.08 -50.13
CA MET A 1 3.39 -12.25 -50.67
C MET A 1 2.37 -11.76 -51.66
N GLU A 2 2.66 -11.91 -52.95
CA GLU A 2 1.75 -11.57 -54.05
C GLU A 2 0.41 -12.31 -53.88
N ALA A 3 -0.65 -11.57 -53.61
CA ALA A 3 -1.99 -12.13 -53.56
C ALA A 3 -2.34 -12.63 -54.97
N LYS A 4 -2.45 -13.96 -55.17
CA LYS A 4 -2.97 -14.51 -56.42
C LYS A 4 -4.33 -13.85 -56.70
N LYS A 5 -4.33 -12.96 -57.69
CA LYS A 5 -5.44 -12.13 -58.13
C LYS A 5 -6.60 -13.05 -58.55
N ALA A 6 -7.83 -12.68 -58.21
CA ALA A 6 -9.00 -13.43 -58.64
C ALA A 6 -8.96 -13.62 -60.16
N MET A 7 -9.41 -14.80 -60.64
CA MET A 7 -9.42 -15.10 -62.07
C MET A 7 -10.25 -14.02 -62.80
N PRO A 8 -9.72 -13.41 -63.88
CA PRO A 8 -10.42 -12.33 -64.56
C PRO A 8 -11.74 -12.81 -65.19
N PRO A 9 -12.78 -11.95 -65.28
CA PRO A 9 -14.12 -12.31 -65.75
C PRO A 9 -14.14 -13.02 -67.10
N ASN A 10 -13.25 -12.61 -68.02
CA ASN A 10 -13.17 -13.17 -69.38
C ASN A 10 -12.79 -14.66 -69.38
N LYS A 11 -11.87 -15.09 -68.50
CA LYS A 11 -11.48 -16.50 -68.38
C LYS A 11 -12.58 -17.34 -67.72
N LEU A 12 -13.35 -16.73 -66.83
CA LEU A 12 -14.48 -17.39 -66.20
C LEU A 12 -15.65 -17.57 -67.18
N ALA A 13 -15.90 -16.60 -68.06
CA ALA A 13 -16.91 -16.67 -69.12
C ALA A 13 -16.59 -17.78 -70.12
N GLU A 14 -15.32 -17.92 -70.52
CA GLU A 14 -14.87 -19.04 -71.37
C GLU A 14 -15.12 -20.40 -70.70
N HIS A 15 -14.81 -20.52 -69.40
CA HIS A 15 -15.12 -21.74 -68.64
C HIS A 15 -16.63 -21.98 -68.49
N TRP A 16 -17.47 -20.96 -68.45
CA TRP A 16 -18.92 -21.13 -68.38
C TRP A 16 -19.48 -21.72 -69.68
N THR A 17 -18.94 -21.31 -70.83
CA THR A 17 -19.34 -21.85 -72.13
C THR A 17 -18.91 -23.30 -72.32
N ILE A 18 -17.74 -23.69 -71.81
CA ILE A 18 -17.17 -25.05 -71.96
C ILE A 18 -17.70 -26.02 -70.88
N ASP A 19 -17.72 -25.60 -69.61
CA ASP A 19 -18.17 -26.41 -68.47
C ASP A 19 -18.77 -25.51 -67.35
N PRO A 20 -20.10 -25.30 -67.35
CA PRO A 20 -20.79 -24.51 -66.34
C PRO A 20 -20.58 -25.04 -64.90
N LYS A 21 -20.39 -26.35 -64.71
CA LYS A 21 -20.22 -26.95 -63.38
C LYS A 21 -18.85 -26.59 -62.80
N ARG A 22 -17.80 -26.62 -63.63
CA ARG A 22 -16.47 -26.15 -63.25
C ARG A 22 -16.45 -24.65 -62.95
N ALA A 23 -17.11 -23.84 -63.78
CA ALA A 23 -17.19 -22.39 -63.55
C ALA A 23 -17.86 -22.03 -62.21
N LYS A 24 -18.99 -22.69 -61.88
CA LYS A 24 -19.65 -22.55 -60.56
C LYS A 24 -18.73 -22.93 -59.39
N ARG A 25 -17.94 -24.00 -59.53
CA ARG A 25 -16.99 -24.44 -58.48
C ARG A 25 -15.88 -23.41 -58.26
N ILE A 26 -15.37 -22.81 -59.34
CA ILE A 26 -14.36 -21.75 -59.27
C ILE A 26 -14.92 -20.55 -58.49
N LEU A 27 -16.14 -20.09 -58.82
CA LEU A 27 -16.79 -18.99 -58.10
C LEU A 27 -16.98 -19.29 -56.61
N ALA A 28 -17.51 -20.47 -56.28
CA ALA A 28 -17.71 -20.88 -54.90
C ALA A 28 -16.38 -20.95 -54.10
N ASN A 29 -15.33 -21.50 -54.70
CA ASN A 29 -14.00 -21.56 -54.08
C ASN A 29 -13.36 -20.17 -53.93
N GLN A 30 -13.53 -19.27 -54.92
CA GLN A 30 -13.09 -17.89 -54.80
C GLN A 30 -13.80 -17.18 -53.63
N GLN A 31 -15.12 -17.35 -53.51
CA GLN A 31 -15.88 -16.75 -52.42
C GLN A 31 -15.45 -17.31 -51.05
N SER A 32 -15.26 -18.62 -50.91
CA SER A 32 -14.82 -19.22 -49.65
C SER A 32 -13.37 -18.85 -49.30
N ALA A 33 -12.48 -18.77 -50.29
CA ALA A 33 -11.11 -18.29 -50.12
C ALA A 33 -11.09 -16.81 -49.70
N ALA A 34 -11.92 -15.96 -50.29
CA ALA A 34 -12.06 -14.56 -49.90
C ALA A 34 -12.52 -14.42 -48.44
N ARG A 35 -13.58 -15.14 -48.03
CA ARG A 35 -14.05 -15.16 -46.64
C ARG A 35 -12.99 -15.70 -45.66
N SER A 36 -12.21 -16.69 -46.08
CA SER A 36 -11.13 -17.25 -45.25
C SER A 36 -9.98 -16.26 -45.05
N LYS A 37 -9.60 -15.52 -46.10
CA LYS A 37 -8.62 -14.44 -46.02
C LYS A 37 -9.11 -13.31 -45.12
N GLU A 38 -10.35 -12.89 -45.31
CA GLU A 38 -11.00 -11.86 -44.48
C GLU A 38 -10.98 -12.24 -42.99
N ARG A 39 -11.40 -13.47 -42.66
CA ARG A 39 -11.36 -13.97 -41.27
C ARG A 39 -9.94 -13.97 -40.70
N LYS A 40 -8.95 -14.42 -41.47
CA LYS A 40 -7.54 -14.42 -41.02
C LYS A 40 -7.02 -13.00 -40.81
N ALA A 41 -7.35 -12.06 -41.71
CA ALA A 41 -6.95 -10.67 -41.56
C ALA A 41 -7.55 -10.04 -40.31
N ARG A 42 -8.85 -10.26 -40.03
CA ARG A 42 -9.49 -9.82 -38.78
C ARG A 42 -8.84 -10.41 -37.54
N TYR A 43 -8.59 -11.72 -37.54
CA TYR A 43 -7.95 -12.40 -36.43
C TYR A 43 -6.54 -11.87 -36.14
N ILE A 44 -5.77 -11.54 -37.18
CA ILE A 44 -4.44 -10.92 -37.01
C ILE A 44 -4.57 -9.57 -36.29
N VAL A 45 -5.48 -8.70 -36.75
CA VAL A 45 -5.71 -7.38 -36.12
C VAL A 45 -6.20 -7.51 -34.68
N GLU A 46 -7.09 -8.48 -34.41
CA GLU A 46 -7.56 -8.77 -33.05
C GLU A 46 -6.41 -9.19 -32.13
N LEU A 47 -5.51 -10.05 -32.61
CA LEU A 47 -4.32 -10.48 -31.87
C LEU A 47 -3.35 -9.31 -31.63
N GLU A 48 -3.08 -8.50 -32.65
CA GLU A 48 -2.23 -7.31 -32.53
C GLU A 48 -2.79 -6.35 -31.47
N ARG A 49 -4.10 -6.09 -31.50
CA ARG A 49 -4.77 -5.29 -30.47
C ARG A 49 -4.66 -5.94 -29.09
N LYS A 50 -4.82 -7.25 -28.97
CA LYS A 50 -4.72 -7.95 -27.68
C LYS A 50 -3.31 -7.88 -27.12
N VAL A 51 -2.28 -8.03 -27.94
CA VAL A 51 -0.87 -7.85 -27.55
C VAL A 51 -0.66 -6.43 -27.05
N GLN A 52 -1.12 -5.42 -27.78
CA GLN A 52 -0.98 -4.02 -27.36
C GLN A 52 -1.67 -3.74 -26.03
N THR A 53 -2.90 -4.23 -25.84
CA THR A 53 -3.63 -4.09 -24.57
C THR A 53 -2.90 -4.77 -23.43
N LEU A 54 -2.47 -6.02 -23.59
CA LEU A 54 -1.74 -6.75 -22.55
C LEU A 54 -0.40 -6.08 -22.21
N GLN A 55 0.29 -5.52 -23.19
CA GLN A 55 1.53 -4.77 -22.95
C GLN A 55 1.28 -3.51 -22.12
N THR A 56 0.23 -2.75 -22.45
CA THR A 56 -0.17 -1.57 -21.67
C THR A 56 -0.59 -1.93 -20.24
N GLU A 57 -1.36 -3.02 -20.07
CA GLU A 57 -1.73 -3.55 -18.76
C GLU A 57 -0.49 -3.94 -17.95
N ALA A 58 0.46 -4.67 -18.55
CA ALA A 58 1.71 -5.05 -17.91
C ALA A 58 2.51 -3.84 -17.45
N THR A 59 2.70 -2.83 -18.31
CA THR A 59 3.40 -1.58 -17.94
C THR A 59 2.70 -0.86 -16.79
N THR A 60 1.36 -0.79 -16.82
CA THR A 60 0.57 -0.13 -15.78
C THR A 60 0.65 -0.86 -14.44
N LEU A 61 0.62 -2.20 -14.46
CA LEU A 61 0.80 -3.01 -13.26
C LEU A 61 2.22 -2.92 -12.71
N SER A 62 3.25 -2.90 -13.56
CA SER A 62 4.64 -2.68 -13.13
C SER A 62 4.84 -1.32 -12.47
N ALA A 63 4.21 -0.26 -12.99
CA ALA A 63 4.26 1.06 -12.38
C ALA A 63 3.62 1.07 -10.98
N GLN A 64 2.45 0.44 -10.82
CA GLN A 64 1.78 0.29 -9.53
C GLN A 64 2.60 -0.51 -8.53
N LEU A 65 3.21 -1.63 -8.97
CA LEU A 65 4.08 -2.44 -8.12
C LEU A 65 5.27 -1.62 -7.60
N ASN A 66 5.92 -0.85 -8.49
CA ASN A 66 7.04 0.00 -8.10
C ASN A 66 6.63 1.08 -7.09
N LEU A 67 5.43 1.66 -7.24
CA LEU A 67 4.89 2.62 -6.27
C LEU A 67 4.71 1.97 -4.89
N PHE A 68 4.01 0.83 -4.83
CA PHE A 68 3.78 0.14 -3.56
C PHE A 68 5.07 -0.36 -2.90
N GLN A 69 6.06 -0.78 -3.68
CA GLN A 69 7.38 -1.14 -3.16
C GLN A 69 8.05 0.07 -2.48
N ARG A 70 8.03 1.23 -3.13
CA ARG A 70 8.59 2.47 -2.56
C ARG A 70 7.87 2.89 -1.29
N ASP A 71 6.55 2.87 -1.30
CA ASP A 71 5.73 3.23 -0.13
C ASP A 71 5.99 2.27 1.04
N THR A 72 6.05 0.97 0.76
CA THR A 72 6.34 -0.06 1.79
C THR A 72 7.72 0.14 2.39
N THR A 73 8.74 0.39 1.57
CA THR A 73 10.09 0.68 2.07
C THR A 73 10.11 1.98 2.88
N GLY A 74 9.45 3.04 2.41
CA GLY A 74 9.35 4.32 3.13
C GLY A 74 8.69 4.18 4.51
N LEU A 75 7.53 3.52 4.56
CA LEU A 75 6.83 3.25 5.82
C LEU A 75 7.66 2.36 6.76
N SER A 76 8.39 1.38 6.24
CA SER A 76 9.28 0.53 7.03
C SER A 76 10.42 1.33 7.66
N THR A 77 11.02 2.26 6.90
CA THR A 77 12.06 3.15 7.42
C THR A 77 11.53 4.10 8.48
N GLU A 78 10.38 4.74 8.25
CA GLU A 78 9.73 5.63 9.21
C GLU A 78 9.34 4.87 10.49
N ASN A 79 8.80 3.65 10.35
CA ASN A 79 8.45 2.81 11.49
C ASN A 79 9.68 2.48 12.36
N THR A 80 10.82 2.20 11.71
CA THR A 80 12.08 1.92 12.40
C THR A 80 12.60 3.15 13.13
N GLU A 81 12.52 4.32 12.50
CA GLU A 81 12.91 5.58 13.12
C GLU A 81 12.03 5.93 14.32
N LEU A 82 10.71 5.84 14.18
CA LEU A 82 9.75 6.11 15.27
C LEU A 82 9.97 5.17 16.45
N LYS A 83 10.23 3.88 16.20
CA LYS A 83 10.59 2.93 17.28
C LYS A 83 11.87 3.32 17.99
N PHE A 84 12.88 3.75 17.25
CA PHE A 84 14.14 4.20 17.83
C PHE A 84 13.95 5.47 18.68
N GLN A 85 13.19 6.45 18.17
CA GLN A 85 12.86 7.67 18.91
C GLN A 85 12.07 7.36 20.19
N LEU A 86 11.09 6.45 20.12
CA LEU A 86 10.32 6.01 21.28
C LEU A 86 11.22 5.39 22.36
N GLN A 87 12.13 4.50 21.97
CA GLN A 87 13.07 3.87 22.90
C GLN A 87 14.01 4.90 23.55
N ALA A 88 14.49 5.89 22.78
CA ALA A 88 15.31 6.96 23.32
C ALA A 88 14.54 7.83 24.34
N MET A 89 13.28 8.15 24.05
CA MET A 89 12.41 8.89 24.96
C MET A 89 12.13 8.10 26.25
N GLU A 90 11.92 6.80 26.15
CA GLU A 90 11.73 5.92 27.31
C GLU A 90 12.99 5.90 28.21
N GLN A 91 14.18 5.79 27.63
CA GLN A 91 15.44 5.86 28.36
C GLN A 91 15.63 7.21 29.05
N GLN A 92 15.29 8.31 28.36
CA GLN A 92 15.36 9.65 28.93
C GLN A 92 14.41 9.81 30.13
N ALA A 93 13.19 9.28 30.04
CA ALA A 93 12.22 9.31 31.14
C ALA A 93 12.75 8.55 32.36
N GLN A 94 13.28 7.33 32.15
CA GLN A 94 13.87 6.52 33.22
C GLN A 94 15.04 7.24 33.91
N PHE A 95 15.90 7.92 33.15
CA PHE A 95 16.99 8.71 33.71
C PHE A 95 16.47 9.90 34.55
N CYS A 96 15.49 10.65 34.04
CA CYS A 96 14.85 11.74 34.78
C CYS A 96 14.22 11.25 36.10
N ASP A 97 13.54 10.11 36.08
CA ASP A 97 12.96 9.50 37.28
C ASP A 97 14.05 9.12 38.29
N ALA A 98 15.14 8.49 37.84
CA ALA A 98 16.26 8.13 38.70
C ALA A 98 16.93 9.37 39.34
N VAL A 99 17.10 10.46 38.58
CA VAL A 99 17.62 11.73 39.08
C VAL A 99 16.67 12.35 40.10
N ASN A 100 15.36 12.37 39.81
CA ASN A 100 14.34 12.89 40.71
C ASN A 100 14.33 12.12 42.04
N GLU A 101 14.40 10.80 42.00
CA GLU A 101 14.47 9.97 43.20
C GLU A 101 15.77 10.22 44.00
N SER A 102 16.91 10.39 43.32
CA SER A 102 18.17 10.75 44.00
C SER A 102 18.09 12.13 44.67
N LEU A 103 17.49 13.11 44.00
CA LEU A 103 17.33 14.46 44.54
C LEU A 103 16.38 14.47 45.74
N LYS A 104 15.26 13.73 45.69
CA LYS A 104 14.35 13.57 46.83
C LYS A 104 15.07 12.99 48.04
N LYS A 105 15.91 11.97 47.85
CA LYS A 105 16.72 11.38 48.93
C LYS A 105 17.69 12.40 49.53
N GLU A 106 18.33 13.22 48.70
CA GLU A 106 19.26 14.25 49.18
C GLU A 106 18.54 15.37 49.95
N VAL A 107 17.36 15.79 49.49
CA VAL A 107 16.51 16.75 50.21
C VAL A 107 16.15 16.22 51.60
N GLU A 108 15.69 14.97 51.70
CA GLU A 108 15.37 14.35 53.00
C GLU A 108 16.60 14.28 53.91
N ARG A 109 17.77 13.90 53.37
CA ARG A 109 19.03 13.88 54.12
C ARG A 109 19.41 15.26 54.66
N LEU A 110 19.26 16.30 53.84
CA LEU A 110 19.54 17.69 54.23
C LEU A 110 18.57 18.20 55.30
N LYS A 111 17.27 17.90 55.19
CA LYS A 111 16.27 18.24 56.23
C LYS A 111 16.65 17.64 57.59
N MET A 112 17.10 16.37 57.60
CA MET A 112 17.57 15.71 58.82
C MET A 112 18.83 16.37 59.39
N ALA A 113 19.77 16.81 58.54
CA ALA A 113 21.03 17.44 58.97
C ALA A 113 20.86 18.87 59.51
N THR A 114 19.92 19.65 58.95
CA THR A 114 19.62 21.02 59.40
C THR A 114 18.76 21.05 60.67
N GLY A 115 18.17 19.91 61.07
CA GLY A 115 17.34 19.82 62.28
C GLY A 115 15.92 20.34 62.09
N GLU A 116 15.43 20.51 60.85
CA GLU A 116 14.04 20.89 60.52
C GLU A 116 13.03 19.75 60.72
N LEU A 117 13.28 18.81 61.64
CA LEU A 117 12.20 18.04 62.28
C LEU A 117 11.53 18.97 63.31
N ILE A 118 10.89 20.04 62.84
CA ILE A 118 9.96 20.80 63.67
C ILE A 118 8.77 19.87 63.93
N SER A 119 8.57 19.65 65.23
CA SER A 119 7.55 18.84 65.88
C SER A 119 6.17 18.86 65.19
N PRO A 120 5.39 17.77 65.20
CA PRO A 120 4.03 17.71 64.61
C PRO A 120 2.99 18.69 65.18
N ASP A 121 3.36 19.58 66.09
CA ASP A 121 2.44 20.43 66.86
C ASP A 121 2.42 21.91 66.42
N GLU A 122 3.33 22.37 65.55
CA GLU A 122 3.41 23.77 65.12
C GLU A 122 3.32 23.99 63.60
N SER A 123 2.32 23.40 62.93
CA SER A 123 1.99 23.78 61.55
C SER A 123 0.55 24.26 61.35
N PHE A 124 -0.20 24.46 62.43
CA PHE A 124 -1.57 24.99 62.37
C PHE A 124 -1.69 26.52 62.27
N ASN A 125 -0.59 27.27 62.10
CA ASN A 125 -0.62 28.73 62.29
C ASN A 125 0.14 29.59 61.26
N LEU A 126 0.30 29.14 60.02
CA LEU A 126 0.55 30.07 58.90
C LEU A 126 -0.64 30.11 57.93
N GLY A 127 -1.82 30.26 58.53
CA GLY A 127 -3.02 30.60 57.82
C GLY A 127 -2.95 32.01 57.23
N MET A 128 -3.53 32.12 56.03
CA MET A 128 -4.33 33.27 55.63
C MET A 128 -3.60 34.56 55.19
N HIS A 129 -2.94 34.52 54.03
CA HIS A 129 -3.04 35.63 53.09
C HIS A 129 -3.20 35.14 51.64
N GLN A 130 -4.47 35.09 51.21
CA GLN A 130 -5.01 35.39 49.88
C GLN A 130 -4.05 35.32 48.68
N VAL A 131 -4.33 34.43 47.72
CA VAL A 131 -4.72 34.85 46.36
C VAL A 131 -5.72 33.85 45.80
N LEU A 132 -6.88 34.41 45.44
CA LEU A 132 -7.98 33.81 44.70
C LEU A 132 -7.51 33.32 43.31
N GLY A 133 -7.71 32.04 43.01
CA GLY A 133 -7.45 31.47 41.68
C GLY A 133 -8.20 30.16 41.51
N GLN A 134 -9.25 30.21 40.70
CA GLN A 134 -10.24 29.15 40.46
C GLN A 134 -9.61 27.86 39.92
N GLN A 135 -10.06 26.70 40.43
CA GLN A 135 -9.96 25.43 39.70
C GLN A 135 -10.98 25.41 38.55
N PRO A 136 -10.75 24.57 37.53
CA PRO A 136 -11.57 23.35 37.52
C PRO A 136 -10.83 22.05 37.20
N ALA A 137 -11.25 21.03 37.94
CA ALA A 137 -11.53 19.65 37.53
C ALA A 137 -10.53 18.88 36.65
N THR A 138 -9.79 17.99 37.30
CA THR A 138 -9.25 16.75 36.74
C THR A 138 -10.35 15.82 36.24
N GLN A 139 -10.21 15.32 35.01
CA GLN A 139 -10.45 13.92 34.67
C GLN A 139 -9.45 13.48 33.58
N PRO A 140 -8.58 12.50 33.82
CA PRO A 140 -8.08 11.65 32.76
C PRO A 140 -8.94 10.38 32.72
N MET A 141 -9.73 10.26 31.67
CA MET A 141 -10.43 9.03 31.32
C MET A 141 -9.36 8.02 30.88
N MET A 142 -9.07 7.01 31.70
CA MET A 142 -8.37 5.81 31.24
C MET A 142 -9.31 5.07 30.28
N HIS A 143 -9.17 5.34 28.98
CA HIS A 143 -9.63 4.39 27.98
C HIS A 143 -8.57 3.28 27.88
N MET A 144 -8.90 2.11 28.42
CA MET A 144 -8.29 0.85 27.98
C MET A 144 -8.49 0.75 26.47
N VAL A 145 -7.41 0.89 25.71
CA VAL A 145 -7.40 0.43 24.32
C VAL A 145 -7.02 -1.04 24.38
N ASP A 146 -8.03 -1.89 24.23
CA ASP A 146 -7.86 -3.31 23.94
C ASP A 146 -7.04 -3.45 22.66
N TYR A 147 -5.77 -3.83 22.79
CA TYR A 147 -4.98 -4.33 21.66
C TYR A 147 -5.45 -5.76 21.34
N HIS A 148 -6.54 -5.88 20.59
CA HIS A 148 -6.88 -7.14 19.92
C HIS A 148 -5.86 -7.41 18.82
N LEU A 149 -4.85 -8.21 19.17
CA LEU A 149 -3.87 -8.81 18.26
C LEU A 149 -4.59 -9.76 17.28
N HIS A 150 -5.03 -9.26 16.12
CA HIS A 150 -5.38 -10.13 15.01
C HIS A 150 -4.10 -10.57 14.29
N ASN A 151 -3.63 -11.72 14.75
CA ASN A 151 -2.54 -12.49 14.19
C ASN A 151 -2.99 -13.08 12.84
N ASN A 152 -2.61 -12.45 11.72
CA ASN A 152 -2.72 -13.08 10.40
C ASN A 152 -1.36 -13.64 9.98
N GLN A 153 -1.11 -14.88 10.39
CA GLN A 153 -0.13 -15.75 9.77
C GLN A 153 -0.58 -16.06 8.34
N THR A 154 -0.04 -15.36 7.34
CA THR A 154 0.04 -15.92 5.99
C THR A 154 1.37 -16.63 5.84
N ASN A 155 1.30 -17.93 6.10
CA ASN A 155 2.31 -18.93 5.85
C ASN A 155 2.64 -18.95 4.34
N TYR A 156 3.88 -18.60 3.96
CA TYR A 156 4.42 -18.87 2.63
C TYR A 156 5.72 -19.67 2.79
N HIS A 157 5.61 -20.98 2.58
CA HIS A 157 6.73 -21.87 2.29
C HIS A 157 6.93 -21.92 0.76
N PRO A 158 8.17 -21.81 0.24
CA PRO A 158 8.49 -22.27 -1.10
C PRO A 158 8.99 -23.72 -1.09
N VAL A 159 8.63 -24.43 -2.16
CA VAL A 159 9.10 -25.77 -2.58
C VAL A 159 10.47 -25.65 -3.25
#